data_AF-A0A0J1ID73-F1
#
_entry.id   AF-A0A0J1ID73-F1
#
_cell.length_a   1.000
_cell.length_b   1.000
_cell.length_c   1.000
_cell.angle_alpha   90.00
_cell.angle_beta   90.00
_cell.angle_gamma   90.00
#
_symmetry.space_group_name_H-M   'P 1'
#
loop_
_entity.id
_entity.type
_entity.pdbx_description
1 polymer ?
#
loop_
_entity_poly.entity_id
_entity_poly.type
_entity_poly.pdbx_seq_one_letter_code
_entity_poly.pdbx_strand_id
1 'polypeptide(L)'
;MSEDLLVKEAIKQAIVNGLDIFLNNNPIEQDEATTNNKKSHGEKDKSKGCKSHGKKDKSKGCKSHGKKDKSKGCKSHGKKDKSKGCKSHGKKDKSKGCKSHGEKDKSKGCKSHGEKDKSKGYKSHGEKDKSKGCKSHGEKDKSKDCKSHGEKDKSKGYKSHGEKDKSKGCKSHGEKDKSKGCKSHGEKDKSRGCKSHGEKDKSRGCKSHGEKDKSRGCKSHGEKDKSRGCKS
;
A
#
# COMPACT_ATOMS: atom_id res chain seq x y z
N MET A 1 23.13 -51.08 65.84
CA MET A 1 21.94 -50.43 65.25
C MET A 1 21.17 -51.50 64.50
N SER A 2 19.86 -51.60 64.71
CA SER A 2 19.03 -52.68 64.16
C SER A 2 19.09 -52.70 62.63
N GLU A 3 19.06 -53.90 62.03
CA GLU A 3 19.02 -54.10 60.57
C GLU A 3 17.92 -53.25 59.90
N ASP A 4 16.82 -53.04 60.61
CA ASP A 4 15.71 -52.17 60.26
C ASP A 4 16.11 -50.70 59.98
N LEU A 5 17.13 -50.19 60.68
CA LEU A 5 17.65 -48.83 60.49
C LEU A 5 18.52 -48.74 59.23
N LEU A 6 19.32 -49.77 58.97
CA LEU A 6 20.16 -49.89 57.77
C LEU A 6 19.32 -50.00 56.50
N VAL A 7 18.22 -50.77 56.54
CA VAL A 7 17.28 -50.89 55.41
C VAL A 7 16.59 -49.56 55.13
N LYS A 8 16.16 -48.83 56.18
CA LYS A 8 15.55 -47.50 56.01
C LYS A 8 16.51 -46.49 55.41
N GLU A 9 17.78 -46.51 55.82
CA GLU A 9 18.80 -45.59 55.33
C GLU A 9 19.19 -45.89 53.88
N ALA A 10 19.29 -47.16 53.52
CA ALA A 10 19.51 -47.62 52.15
C ALA A 10 18.37 -47.23 51.20
N ILE A 11 17.10 -47.39 51.63
CA ILE A 11 15.93 -46.97 50.86
C ILE A 11 15.93 -45.44 50.68
N LYS A 12 16.30 -44.69 51.71
CA LYS A 12 16.37 -43.23 51.66
C LYS A 12 17.43 -42.76 50.65
N GLN A 13 18.62 -43.38 50.64
CA GLN A 13 19.65 -43.09 49.65
C GLN A 13 19.25 -43.50 48.23
N ALA A 14 18.56 -44.64 48.06
CA ALA A 14 18.06 -45.06 46.75
C ALA A 14 17.01 -44.08 46.18
N ILE A 15 16.13 -43.53 47.03
CA ILE A 15 15.14 -42.52 46.62
C ILE A 15 15.82 -41.19 46.25
N VAL A 16 16.79 -40.73 47.04
CA VAL A 16 17.54 -39.48 46.73
C VAL A 16 18.30 -39.62 45.42
N ASN A 17 19.00 -40.74 45.22
CA ASN A 17 19.73 -41.00 43.98
C ASN A 17 18.77 -41.16 42.78
N GLY A 18 17.61 -41.80 42.98
CA GLY A 18 16.57 -41.92 41.95
C GLY A 18 15.96 -40.56 41.57
N LEU A 19 15.76 -39.67 42.54
CA LEU A 19 15.29 -38.30 42.32
C LEU A 19 16.34 -37.44 41.61
N ASP A 20 17.62 -37.53 41.99
CA ASP A 20 18.70 -36.82 41.31
C ASP A 20 18.88 -37.29 39.87
N ILE A 21 18.72 -38.60 39.60
CA ILE A 21 18.71 -39.15 38.24
C ILE A 21 17.49 -38.64 37.46
N PHE A 22 16.30 -38.59 38.08
CA PHE A 22 15.08 -38.08 37.43
C PHE A 22 15.16 -36.58 37.11
N LEU A 23 15.77 -35.78 37.99
CA LEU A 23 15.95 -34.34 37.81
C LEU A 23 17.09 -34.00 36.83
N ASN A 24 18.17 -34.79 36.81
CA ASN A 24 19.34 -34.52 35.96
C ASN A 24 19.26 -35.17 34.56
N ASN A 25 18.47 -36.24 34.38
CA ASN A 25 18.29 -36.91 33.08
C ASN A 25 16.99 -36.54 32.34
N ASN A 26 16.15 -35.68 32.92
CA ASN A 26 15.19 -34.87 32.18
C ASN A 26 15.74 -33.45 32.07
N PRO A 27 16.67 -33.17 31.13
CA PRO A 27 16.79 -31.80 30.67
C PRO A 27 15.39 -31.47 30.15
N ILE A 28 14.70 -30.55 30.82
CA ILE A 28 13.57 -29.89 30.21
C ILE A 28 14.18 -29.01 29.10
N GLU A 29 14.57 -29.65 27.99
CA GLU A 29 14.49 -29.03 26.68
C GLU A 29 13.01 -28.73 26.48
N GLN A 30 12.56 -27.59 26.99
CA GLN A 30 11.39 -26.94 26.39
C GLN A 30 11.85 -26.39 25.05
N ASP A 31 11.91 -27.33 24.12
CA ASP A 31 11.63 -27.14 22.73
C ASP A 31 10.62 -26.02 22.51
N GLU A 32 10.89 -25.22 21.48
CA GLU A 32 10.16 -24.05 21.04
C GLU A 32 8.71 -24.36 20.55
N ALA A 33 7.89 -25.08 21.32
CA ALA A 33 6.60 -25.60 20.83
C ALA A 33 5.37 -25.45 21.78
N THR A 34 5.49 -24.92 22.99
CA THR A 34 4.33 -24.76 23.92
C THR A 34 4.15 -23.37 24.52
N THR A 35 4.27 -22.31 23.71
CA THR A 35 3.82 -20.96 24.10
C THR A 35 2.94 -20.30 23.03
N ASN A 36 1.90 -21.01 22.58
CA ASN A 36 0.92 -20.47 21.62
C ASN A 36 0.04 -19.33 22.15
N ASN A 37 0.28 -18.82 23.38
CA ASN A 37 -0.43 -17.66 23.92
C ASN A 37 0.43 -16.74 24.80
N LYS A 38 1.73 -16.53 24.50
CA LYS A 38 2.53 -15.51 25.22
C LYS A 38 2.28 -14.11 24.65
N LYS A 39 1.57 -13.29 25.43
CA LYS A 39 1.48 -11.83 25.26
C LYS A 39 2.74 -11.22 25.85
N SER A 40 3.56 -10.56 25.04
CA SER A 40 4.79 -9.91 25.50
C SER A 40 4.60 -8.40 25.64
N HIS A 41 5.18 -7.81 26.69
CA HIS A 41 5.10 -6.39 27.01
C HIS A 41 6.46 -5.85 27.46
N GLY A 42 6.93 -4.75 26.86
CA GLY A 42 8.21 -4.13 27.27
C GLY A 42 8.62 -2.89 26.47
N GLU A 43 9.66 -2.20 26.90
CA GLU A 43 10.18 -1.03 26.18
C GLU A 43 10.79 -1.41 24.81
N LYS A 44 11.46 -2.56 24.77
CA LYS A 44 11.88 -3.28 23.56
C LYS A 44 11.27 -4.67 23.65
N ASP A 45 10.42 -5.01 22.71
CA ASP A 45 9.75 -6.31 22.68
C ASP A 45 10.20 -7.12 21.45
N LYS A 46 10.51 -8.39 21.66
CA LYS A 46 10.87 -9.37 20.63
C LYS A 46 10.11 -10.66 20.94
N SER A 47 9.08 -10.97 20.15
CA SER A 47 8.29 -12.18 20.40
C SER A 47 7.90 -12.94 19.14
N LYS A 48 7.81 -14.27 19.32
CA LYS A 48 7.11 -15.21 18.44
C LYS A 48 5.81 -15.55 19.19
N GLY A 49 4.66 -15.03 18.76
CA GLY A 49 3.41 -15.20 19.53
C GLY A 49 2.20 -14.50 18.91
N CYS A 50 0.99 -14.77 19.42
CA CYS A 50 -0.25 -14.22 18.85
C CYS A 50 -0.34 -12.68 18.92
N LYS A 51 0.22 -12.06 19.97
CA LYS A 51 0.17 -10.61 20.21
C LYS A 51 1.48 -10.11 20.84
N SER A 52 2.04 -9.03 20.31
CA SER A 52 3.19 -8.32 20.87
C SER A 52 2.89 -6.84 21.08
N HIS A 53 3.49 -6.21 22.11
CA HIS A 53 3.31 -4.78 22.34
C HIS A 53 4.52 -4.13 23.04
N GLY A 54 5.11 -3.10 22.42
CA GLY A 54 6.22 -2.35 23.02
C GLY A 54 6.52 -0.99 22.39
N LYS A 55 7.36 -0.15 23.02
CA LYS A 55 7.76 1.14 22.39
C LYS A 55 8.54 0.86 21.10
N LYS A 56 9.41 -0.15 21.10
CA LYS A 56 10.09 -0.72 19.92
C LYS A 56 9.71 -2.20 19.85
N ASP A 57 8.80 -2.55 18.95
CA ASP A 57 8.31 -3.92 18.80
C ASP A 57 8.94 -4.59 17.56
N LYS A 58 9.29 -5.87 17.69
CA LYS A 58 9.81 -6.74 16.64
C LYS A 58 9.19 -8.12 16.79
N SER A 59 8.14 -8.41 16.06
CA SER A 59 7.43 -9.69 16.24
C SER A 59 7.21 -10.49 14.97
N LYS A 60 7.07 -11.80 15.18
CA LYS A 60 6.52 -12.74 14.21
C LYS A 60 5.24 -13.31 14.83
N GLY A 61 4.08 -12.91 14.32
CA GLY A 61 2.84 -13.14 15.06
C GLY A 61 1.59 -12.63 14.39
N CYS A 62 0.42 -12.92 14.95
CA CYS A 62 -0.85 -12.50 14.35
C CYS A 62 -1.06 -10.97 14.45
N LYS A 63 -0.65 -10.34 15.57
CA LYS A 63 -0.83 -8.90 15.83
C LYS A 63 0.40 -8.31 16.51
N SER A 64 0.82 -7.12 16.07
CA SER A 64 1.89 -6.34 16.69
C SER A 64 1.48 -4.88 16.91
N HIS A 65 2.00 -4.25 17.97
CA HIS A 65 1.70 -2.85 18.27
C HIS A 65 2.88 -2.12 18.92
N GLY A 66 3.26 -0.96 18.38
CA GLY A 66 4.31 -0.16 19.03
C GLY A 66 4.55 1.23 18.47
N LYS A 67 5.31 2.09 19.17
CA LYS A 67 5.69 3.41 18.62
C LYS A 67 6.57 3.24 17.37
N LYS A 68 7.49 2.26 17.39
CA LYS A 68 8.26 1.78 16.24
C LYS A 68 8.01 0.27 16.13
N ASP A 69 7.18 -0.14 15.18
CA ASP A 69 6.82 -1.53 14.97
C ASP A 69 7.54 -2.11 13.74
N LYS A 70 7.94 -3.38 13.83
CA LYS A 70 8.60 -4.15 12.78
C LYS A 70 8.10 -5.59 12.85
N SER A 71 7.08 -5.93 12.09
CA SER A 71 6.47 -7.25 12.20
C SER A 71 6.37 -8.04 10.91
N LYS A 72 6.31 -9.37 11.07
CA LYS A 72 5.87 -10.30 10.05
C LYS A 72 4.62 -10.99 10.60
N GLY A 73 3.45 -10.68 10.04
CA GLY A 73 2.21 -11.03 10.73
C GLY A 73 0.94 -10.62 10.02
N CYS A 74 -0.22 -11.00 10.57
CA CYS A 74 -1.50 -10.66 9.96
C CYS A 74 -1.83 -9.16 10.09
N LYS A 75 -1.51 -8.54 11.23
CA LYS A 75 -1.81 -7.13 11.51
C LYS A 75 -0.66 -6.46 12.26
N SER A 76 -0.33 -5.23 11.86
CA SER A 76 0.66 -4.38 12.54
C SER A 76 0.12 -2.97 12.77
N HIS A 77 0.56 -2.31 13.85
CA HIS A 77 0.15 -0.95 14.15
C HIS A 77 1.24 -0.15 14.86
N GLY A 78 1.52 1.07 14.39
CA GLY A 78 2.46 1.93 15.09
C GLY A 78 2.65 3.33 14.55
N LYS A 79 3.29 4.23 15.31
CA LYS A 79 3.61 5.58 14.78
C LYS A 79 4.58 5.49 13.58
N LYS A 80 5.54 4.56 13.65
CA LYS A 80 6.43 4.17 12.54
C LYS A 80 6.30 2.66 12.37
N ASP A 81 5.51 2.22 11.42
CA ASP A 81 5.25 0.80 11.15
C ASP A 81 6.06 0.33 9.93
N LYS A 82 6.52 -0.93 10.00
CA LYS A 82 7.27 -1.61 8.95
C LYS A 82 6.88 -3.08 8.96
N SER A 83 5.93 -3.48 8.14
CA SER A 83 5.43 -4.85 8.20
C SER A 83 5.43 -5.59 6.86
N LYS A 84 5.47 -6.91 7.00
CA LYS A 84 5.12 -7.86 5.94
C LYS A 84 3.91 -8.64 6.42
N GLY A 85 2.75 -8.45 5.81
CA GLY A 85 1.52 -8.91 6.43
C GLY A 85 0.24 -8.62 5.69
N CYS A 86 -0.90 -9.03 6.24
CA CYS A 86 -2.19 -8.77 5.60
C CYS A 86 -2.61 -7.30 5.74
N LYS A 87 -2.39 -6.69 6.91
CA LYS A 87 -2.79 -5.31 7.21
C LYS A 87 -1.71 -4.58 8.02
N SER A 88 -1.48 -3.31 7.69
CA SER A 88 -0.59 -2.43 8.44
C SER A 88 -1.22 -1.05 8.64
N HIS A 89 -0.85 -0.38 9.73
CA HIS A 89 -1.38 0.94 10.04
C HIS A 89 -0.37 1.80 10.81
N GLY A 90 -0.16 3.03 10.37
CA GLY A 90 0.68 3.95 11.12
C GLY A 90 0.85 5.34 10.53
N LYS A 91 1.24 6.34 11.33
CA LYS A 91 1.52 7.69 10.81
C LYS A 91 2.58 7.66 9.69
N LYS A 92 3.61 6.83 9.85
CA LYS A 92 4.59 6.51 8.81
C LYS A 92 4.59 5.00 8.60
N ASP A 93 3.82 4.53 7.63
CA ASP A 93 3.69 3.11 7.32
C ASP A 93 4.58 2.71 6.13
N LYS A 94 5.12 1.49 6.19
CA LYS A 94 5.90 0.87 5.12
C LYS A 94 5.56 -0.61 5.07
N SER A 95 4.72 -0.99 4.14
CA SER A 95 4.12 -2.31 4.10
C SER A 95 4.51 -3.11 2.86
N LYS A 96 4.57 -4.43 3.02
CA LYS A 96 4.38 -5.38 1.92
C LYS A 96 3.21 -6.28 2.31
N GLY A 97 2.06 -6.12 1.67
CA GLY A 97 0.85 -6.72 2.21
C GLY A 97 -0.43 -6.49 1.44
N CYS A 98 -1.56 -6.98 1.94
CA CYS A 98 -2.83 -6.79 1.25
C CYS A 98 -3.37 -5.36 1.41
N LYS A 99 -3.24 -4.77 2.60
CA LYS A 99 -3.75 -3.43 2.93
C LYS A 99 -2.76 -2.65 3.80
N SER A 100 -2.59 -1.37 3.52
CA SER A 100 -1.86 -0.43 4.38
C SER A 100 -2.57 0.91 4.51
N HIS A 101 -2.29 1.60 5.63
CA HIS A 101 -2.91 2.88 5.93
C HIS A 101 -2.00 3.78 6.76
N GLY A 102 -1.88 5.06 6.39
CA GLY A 102 -1.10 6.01 7.17
C GLY A 102 -1.03 7.41 6.59
N GLU A 103 -0.74 8.44 7.41
CA GLU A 103 -0.51 9.81 6.90
C GLU A 103 0.57 9.82 5.80
N LYS A 104 1.65 9.04 6.00
CA LYS A 104 2.70 8.80 5.00
C LYS A 104 2.84 7.30 4.77
N ASP A 105 2.06 6.77 3.83
CA ASP A 105 2.08 5.36 3.47
C ASP A 105 3.06 5.08 2.31
N LYS A 106 3.71 3.92 2.37
CA LYS A 106 4.53 3.37 1.28
C LYS A 106 4.28 1.88 1.19
N SER A 107 3.52 1.48 0.19
CA SER A 107 3.00 0.13 0.10
C SER A 107 3.52 -0.62 -1.14
N LYS A 108 3.64 -1.93 -0.99
CA LYS A 108 3.58 -2.88 -2.11
C LYS A 108 2.47 -3.88 -1.79
N GLY A 109 1.35 -3.79 -2.47
CA GLY A 109 0.15 -4.47 -1.99
C GLY A 109 -1.10 -4.31 -2.80
N CYS A 110 -2.21 -4.88 -2.34
CA CYS A 110 -3.48 -4.75 -3.07
C CYS A 110 -4.10 -3.36 -2.90
N LYS A 111 -4.09 -2.81 -1.67
CA LYS A 111 -4.69 -1.52 -1.34
C LYS A 111 -3.78 -0.69 -0.44
N SER A 112 -3.66 0.61 -0.70
CA SER A 112 -3.06 1.57 0.22
C SER A 112 -3.86 2.85 0.34
N HIS A 113 -3.69 3.52 1.47
CA HIS A 113 -4.40 4.76 1.78
C HIS A 113 -3.56 5.68 2.65
N GLY A 114 -3.53 6.98 2.32
CA GLY A 114 -2.85 7.97 3.14
C GLY A 114 -2.84 9.38 2.58
N GLU A 115 -2.67 10.41 3.40
CA GLU A 115 -2.51 11.79 2.90
C GLU A 115 -1.39 11.88 1.83
N LYS A 116 -0.27 11.18 2.07
CA LYS A 116 0.85 11.04 1.15
C LYS A 116 1.11 9.57 0.88
N ASP A 117 0.33 8.99 -0.03
CA ASP A 117 0.48 7.61 -0.44
C ASP A 117 1.54 7.43 -1.55
N LYS A 118 2.27 6.32 -1.49
CA LYS A 118 3.17 5.86 -2.55
C LYS A 118 3.00 4.36 -2.70
N SER A 119 2.30 3.95 -3.74
CA SER A 119 1.88 2.57 -3.89
C SER A 119 2.51 1.88 -5.10
N LYS A 120 2.71 0.57 -4.98
CA LYS A 120 2.75 -0.35 -6.12
C LYS A 120 1.71 -1.43 -5.86
N GLY A 121 0.61 -1.40 -6.59
CA GLY A 121 -0.55 -2.18 -6.16
C GLY A 121 -1.77 -2.12 -7.06
N TYR A 122 -2.87 -2.71 -6.61
CA TYR A 122 -4.11 -2.68 -7.38
C TYR A 122 -4.87 -1.35 -7.22
N LYS A 123 -4.96 -0.84 -5.99
CA LYS A 123 -5.65 0.41 -5.63
C LYS A 123 -4.81 1.28 -4.69
N SER A 124 -4.74 2.57 -4.94
CA SER A 124 -4.25 3.56 -3.98
C SER A 124 -5.16 4.77 -3.86
N HIS A 125 -5.08 5.44 -2.71
CA HIS A 125 -5.89 6.61 -2.41
C HIS A 125 -5.14 7.57 -1.48
N GLY A 126 -5.18 8.86 -1.78
CA GLY A 126 -4.60 9.88 -0.91
C GLY A 126 -4.67 11.29 -1.45
N GLU A 127 -4.61 12.32 -0.59
CA GLU A 127 -4.53 13.71 -1.07
C GLU A 127 -3.40 13.92 -2.09
N LYS A 128 -2.23 13.30 -1.83
CA LYS A 128 -1.06 13.28 -2.71
C LYS A 128 -0.68 11.84 -3.02
N ASP A 129 -1.39 11.23 -3.95
CA ASP A 129 -1.12 9.86 -4.40
C ASP A 129 0.00 9.80 -5.45
N LYS A 130 0.80 8.74 -5.38
CA LYS A 130 1.81 8.36 -6.38
C LYS A 130 1.80 6.86 -6.56
N SER A 131 1.21 6.40 -7.64
CA SER A 131 0.91 4.99 -7.82
C SER A 131 1.53 4.37 -9.07
N LYS A 132 1.65 3.04 -9.01
CA LYS A 132 1.84 2.17 -10.18
C LYS A 132 0.96 0.93 -9.98
N GLY A 133 -0.02 0.75 -10.84
CA GLY A 133 -1.10 -0.16 -10.53
C GLY A 133 -2.28 -0.18 -11.49
N CYS A 134 -3.44 -0.57 -10.98
CA CYS A 134 -4.68 -0.58 -11.75
C CYS A 134 -5.50 0.69 -11.57
N LYS A 135 -5.56 1.22 -10.35
CA LYS A 135 -6.40 2.38 -10.00
C LYS A 135 -5.72 3.27 -8.95
N SER A 136 -5.77 4.58 -9.17
CA SER A 136 -5.37 5.62 -8.21
C SER A 136 -6.41 6.70 -8.07
N HIS A 137 -6.43 7.34 -6.89
CA HIS A 137 -7.32 8.45 -6.62
C HIS A 137 -6.68 9.44 -5.63
N GLY A 138 -6.79 10.74 -5.91
CA GLY A 138 -6.31 11.76 -4.99
C GLY A 138 -6.48 13.18 -5.49
N GLU A 139 -6.53 14.18 -4.62
CA GLU A 139 -6.55 15.60 -5.06
C GLU A 139 -5.39 15.91 -6.02
N LYS A 140 -4.20 15.40 -5.72
CA LYS A 140 -2.98 15.51 -6.54
C LYS A 140 -2.46 14.12 -6.88
N ASP A 141 -3.10 13.49 -7.86
CA ASP A 141 -2.70 12.16 -8.34
C ASP A 141 -1.55 12.22 -9.37
N LYS A 142 -0.64 11.25 -9.28
CA LYS A 142 0.47 11.03 -10.21
C LYS A 142 0.66 9.53 -10.42
N SER A 143 0.11 9.01 -11.49
CA SER A 143 -0.03 7.58 -11.67
C SER A 143 0.56 7.06 -12.98
N LYS A 144 0.81 5.77 -13.01
CA LYS A 144 1.02 5.00 -14.25
C LYS A 144 -0.03 3.90 -14.37
N ASP A 145 -1.24 4.20 -13.92
CA ASP A 145 -2.25 3.19 -13.64
C ASP A 145 -3.19 3.02 -14.82
N CYS A 146 -3.92 1.90 -14.90
CA CYS A 146 -4.95 1.78 -15.94
C CYS A 146 -6.00 2.89 -15.83
N LYS A 147 -6.37 3.28 -14.60
CA LYS A 147 -7.31 4.37 -14.33
C LYS A 147 -6.76 5.29 -13.23
N SER A 148 -6.87 6.59 -13.43
CA SER A 148 -6.51 7.61 -12.43
C SER A 148 -7.57 8.69 -12.32
N HIS A 149 -7.66 9.28 -11.13
CA HIS A 149 -8.64 10.32 -10.85
C HIS A 149 -8.13 11.31 -9.81
N GLY A 150 -8.34 12.61 -10.05
CA GLY A 150 -7.99 13.64 -9.09
C GLY A 150 -8.24 15.05 -9.56
N GLU A 151 -8.42 16.03 -8.67
CA GLU A 151 -8.54 17.44 -9.08
C GLU A 151 -7.37 17.87 -9.98
N LYS A 152 -6.15 17.43 -9.66
CA LYS A 152 -4.91 17.64 -10.42
C LYS A 152 -4.30 16.30 -10.77
N ASP A 153 -4.87 15.62 -11.75
CA ASP A 153 -4.37 14.33 -12.23
C ASP A 153 -3.18 14.49 -13.21
N LYS A 154 -2.22 13.58 -13.11
CA LYS A 154 -1.09 13.43 -14.02
C LYS A 154 -0.87 11.95 -14.30
N SER A 155 -1.37 11.50 -15.44
CA SER A 155 -1.41 10.08 -15.76
C SER A 155 -0.60 9.71 -17.00
N LYS A 156 -0.08 8.48 -16.98
CA LYS A 156 0.40 7.77 -18.20
C LYS A 156 -0.44 6.52 -18.49
N GLY A 157 -1.67 6.52 -17.98
CA GLY A 157 -2.57 5.39 -17.94
C GLY A 157 -3.41 5.17 -19.19
N TYR A 158 -4.38 4.25 -19.10
CA TYR A 158 -5.37 4.10 -20.15
C TYR A 158 -6.45 5.19 -20.06
N LYS A 159 -6.93 5.48 -18.85
CA LYS A 159 -7.95 6.49 -18.53
C LYS A 159 -7.47 7.42 -17.42
N SER A 160 -7.67 8.72 -17.59
CA SER A 160 -7.46 9.75 -16.57
C SER A 160 -8.65 10.70 -16.48
N HIS A 161 -8.86 11.27 -15.29
CA HIS A 161 -9.94 12.21 -15.06
C HIS A 161 -9.56 13.22 -13.97
N GLY A 162 -9.85 14.50 -14.20
CA GLY A 162 -9.63 15.55 -13.20
C GLY A 162 -9.97 16.94 -13.66
N GLU A 163 -10.28 17.88 -12.77
CA GLU A 163 -10.48 19.29 -13.15
C GLU A 163 -9.30 19.82 -13.99
N LYS A 164 -8.07 19.48 -13.60
CA LYS A 164 -6.83 19.80 -14.30
C LYS A 164 -6.10 18.50 -14.65
N ASP A 165 -6.57 17.81 -15.68
CA ASP A 165 -5.95 16.58 -16.16
C ASP A 165 -4.73 16.86 -17.07
N LYS A 166 -3.69 16.03 -16.93
CA LYS A 166 -2.55 15.96 -17.84
C LYS A 166 -2.23 14.50 -18.12
N SER A 167 -2.60 14.05 -19.30
CA SER A 167 -2.55 12.64 -19.65
C SER A 167 -1.62 12.33 -20.82
N LYS A 168 -0.92 11.20 -20.71
CA LYS A 168 -0.32 10.49 -21.85
C LYS A 168 -0.96 9.11 -21.96
N GLY A 169 -2.27 9.09 -22.22
CA GLY A 169 -3.10 7.90 -22.15
C GLY A 169 -4.06 7.76 -23.31
N CYS A 170 -4.85 6.70 -23.33
CA CYS A 170 -5.84 6.52 -24.40
C CYS A 170 -7.00 7.51 -24.29
N LYS A 171 -7.47 7.80 -23.07
CA LYS A 171 -8.62 8.66 -22.79
C LYS A 171 -8.31 9.58 -21.62
N SER A 172 -8.59 10.86 -21.78
CA SER A 172 -8.50 11.88 -20.73
C SER A 172 -9.77 12.72 -20.67
N HIS A 173 -10.05 13.26 -19.48
CA HIS A 173 -11.21 14.11 -19.27
C HIS A 173 -10.95 15.13 -18.15
N GLY A 174 -11.31 16.38 -18.37
CA GLY A 174 -11.21 17.41 -17.34
C GLY A 174 -11.64 18.79 -17.81
N GLU A 175 -12.06 19.67 -16.91
CA GLU A 175 -12.36 21.07 -17.27
C GLU A 175 -11.20 21.73 -18.04
N LYS A 176 -9.97 21.48 -17.59
CA LYS A 176 -8.72 21.90 -18.24
C LYS A 176 -7.88 20.68 -18.58
N ASP A 177 -8.24 19.99 -19.65
CA ASP A 177 -7.52 18.82 -20.13
C ASP A 177 -6.29 19.19 -20.99
N LYS A 178 -5.21 18.43 -20.81
CA LYS A 178 -4.00 18.46 -21.63
C LYS A 178 -3.57 17.04 -21.93
N SER A 179 -3.87 16.58 -23.13
CA SER A 179 -3.72 15.19 -23.49
C SER A 179 -2.70 14.96 -24.61
N LYS A 180 -2.02 13.82 -24.53
CA LYS A 180 -1.39 13.15 -25.68
C LYS A 180 -1.94 11.74 -25.74
N GLY A 181 -2.95 11.51 -26.57
CA GLY A 181 -3.79 10.32 -26.46
C GLY A 181 -4.69 10.06 -27.65
N CYS A 182 -5.58 9.07 -27.54
CA CYS A 182 -6.54 8.81 -28.61
C CYS A 182 -7.74 9.75 -28.52
N LYS A 183 -8.24 10.01 -27.31
CA LYS A 183 -9.42 10.84 -27.05
C LYS A 183 -9.18 11.76 -25.85
N SER A 184 -9.58 13.01 -25.96
CA SER A 184 -9.66 13.96 -24.86
C SER A 184 -10.98 14.72 -24.86
N HIS A 185 -11.34 15.22 -23.67
CA HIS A 185 -12.55 15.99 -23.47
C HIS A 185 -12.37 17.00 -22.34
N GLY A 186 -12.81 18.24 -22.54
CA GLY A 186 -12.79 19.26 -21.51
C GLY A 186 -13.27 20.61 -21.97
N GLU A 187 -13.82 21.44 -21.08
CA GLU A 187 -14.20 22.83 -21.43
C GLU A 187 -13.06 23.58 -22.14
N LYS A 188 -11.83 23.41 -21.65
CA LYS A 188 -10.59 23.94 -22.22
C LYS A 188 -9.65 22.79 -22.55
N ASP A 189 -9.93 22.10 -23.64
CA ASP A 189 -9.10 20.98 -24.11
C ASP A 189 -7.87 21.46 -24.91
N LYS A 190 -6.75 20.78 -24.69
CA LYS A 190 -5.50 20.94 -25.45
C LYS A 190 -4.94 19.56 -25.74
N SER A 191 -5.20 19.08 -26.95
CA SER A 191 -4.95 17.70 -27.31
C SER A 191 -3.88 17.54 -28.39
N ARG A 192 -3.18 16.40 -28.33
CA ARG A 192 -2.53 15.80 -29.50
C ARG A 192 -3.01 14.36 -29.60
N GLY A 193 -3.87 14.08 -30.56
CA GLY A 193 -4.57 12.80 -30.57
C GLY A 193 -5.51 12.58 -31.73
N CYS A 194 -6.28 11.49 -31.71
CA CYS A 194 -7.21 11.22 -32.81
C CYS A 194 -8.47 12.07 -32.72
N LYS A 195 -9.01 12.27 -31.51
CA LYS A 195 -10.25 13.02 -31.25
C LYS A 195 -10.11 13.93 -30.03
N SER A 196 -10.61 15.15 -30.13
CA SER A 196 -10.78 16.05 -29.00
C SER A 196 -12.14 16.74 -29.01
N HIS A 197 -12.57 17.19 -27.85
CA HIS A 197 -13.85 17.87 -27.67
C HIS A 197 -13.77 18.87 -26.51
N GLY A 198 -14.27 20.08 -26.72
CA GLY A 198 -14.34 21.09 -25.68
C GLY A 198 -14.90 22.42 -26.15
N GLU A 199 -15.52 23.21 -25.27
CA GLU A 199 -15.99 24.57 -25.63
C GLU A 199 -14.87 25.41 -26.28
N LYS A 200 -13.65 25.30 -25.73
CA LYS A 200 -12.43 25.93 -26.25
C LYS A 200 -11.39 24.85 -26.53
N ASP A 201 -11.54 24.17 -27.66
CA ASP A 201 -10.61 23.14 -28.10
C ASP A 201 -9.40 23.71 -28.85
N LYS A 202 -8.22 23.14 -28.57
CA LYS A 202 -6.98 23.38 -29.32
C LYS A 202 -6.31 22.05 -29.59
N SER A 203 -6.51 21.55 -30.80
CA SER A 203 -6.17 20.18 -31.15
C SER A 203 -5.06 20.09 -32.21
N ARG A 204 -4.31 18.98 -32.16
CA ARG A 204 -3.57 18.47 -33.31
C ARG A 204 -3.96 17.01 -33.49
N GLY A 205 -4.75 16.71 -34.50
CA GLY A 205 -5.42 15.42 -34.56
C GLY A 205 -6.29 15.18 -35.78
N CYS A 206 -6.98 14.05 -35.83
CA CYS A 206 -7.85 13.74 -36.96
C CYS A 206 -9.18 14.50 -36.88
N LYS A 207 -9.77 14.60 -35.68
CA LYS A 207 -11.07 15.23 -35.44
C LYS A 207 -11.03 16.11 -34.18
N SER A 208 -11.61 17.30 -34.25
CA SER A 208 -11.90 18.14 -33.09
C SER A 208 -13.30 18.74 -33.15
N HIS A 209 -13.81 19.13 -31.99
CA HIS A 209 -15.13 19.74 -31.87
C HIS A 209 -15.16 20.72 -30.71
N GLY A 210 -15.72 21.91 -30.92
CA GLY A 210 -15.86 22.91 -29.89
C GLY A 210 -16.46 24.22 -30.38
N GLU A 211 -17.17 24.96 -29.53
CA GLU A 211 -17.69 26.29 -29.89
C GLU A 211 -16.59 27.20 -30.46
N LYS A 212 -15.40 27.15 -29.85
CA LYS A 212 -14.19 27.87 -30.28
C LYS A 212 -13.07 26.87 -30.54
N ASP A 213 -13.13 26.20 -31.68
CA ASP A 213 -12.13 25.21 -32.11
C ASP A 213 -10.94 25.86 -32.84
N LYS A 214 -9.73 25.42 -32.50
CA LYS A 214 -8.50 25.73 -33.23
C LYS A 214 -7.75 24.44 -33.50
N SER A 215 -7.89 23.91 -34.70
CA SER A 215 -7.41 22.59 -35.06
C SER A 215 -6.27 22.64 -36.07
N ARG A 216 -5.34 21.67 -35.95
CA ARG A 216 -4.47 21.25 -37.06
C ARG A 216 -4.78 19.80 -37.34
N GLY A 217 -5.72 19.56 -38.22
CA GLY A 217 -6.34 18.25 -38.39
C GLY A 217 -7.20 18.11 -39.62
N CYS A 218 -7.67 16.89 -39.88
CA CYS A 218 -8.47 16.58 -41.07
C CYS A 218 -9.90 17.12 -40.99
N LYS A 219 -10.51 17.13 -39.80
CA LYS A 219 -11.89 17.58 -39.59
C LYS A 219 -11.99 18.37 -38.29
N SER A 220 -12.69 19.49 -38.32
CA SER A 220 -13.06 20.28 -37.15
C SER A 220 -14.46 20.82 -37.31
N HIS A 221 -15.12 21.06 -36.17
CA HIS A 221 -16.48 21.58 -36.12
C HIS A 221 -16.61 22.53 -34.93
N GLY A 222 -17.22 23.69 -35.16
CA GLY A 222 -17.41 24.71 -34.15
C GLY A 222 -18.04 25.98 -34.72
N GLU A 223 -18.73 26.74 -33.86
CA GLU A 223 -19.28 28.04 -34.24
C GLU A 223 -18.19 29.02 -34.70
N LYS A 224 -17.01 28.94 -34.07
CA LYS A 224 -15.83 29.75 -34.37
C LYS A 224 -14.63 28.85 -34.63
N ASP A 225 -14.69 28.08 -35.70
CA ASP A 225 -13.63 27.15 -36.10
C ASP A 225 -12.50 27.86 -36.88
N LYS A 226 -11.26 27.58 -36.51
CA LYS A 226 -10.05 27.93 -37.26
C LYS A 226 -9.21 26.69 -37.47
N SER A 227 -9.40 26.05 -38.62
CA SER A 227 -8.70 24.83 -39.00
C SER A 227 -7.58 25.13 -40.00
N ARG A 228 -6.45 24.44 -39.82
CA ARG A 228 -5.40 24.34 -40.85
C ARG A 228 -5.23 22.86 -41.17
N GLY A 229 -5.93 22.41 -42.21
CA GLY A 229 -5.97 21.01 -42.64
C GLY A 229 -4.71 20.54 -43.36
N CYS A 230 -4.58 19.22 -43.51
CA CYS A 230 -3.58 18.62 -44.38
C CYS A 230 -3.84 19.06 -45.82
N LYS A 231 -2.82 19.61 -46.49
CA LYS A 231 -2.82 19.62 -47.96
C LYS A 231 -2.80 18.17 -48.40
N SER A 232 -3.89 17.69 -48.99
CA SER A 232 -3.84 16.58 -49.95
C SER A 232 -3.19 17.08 -51.22
#